data_AF-A0A8J4T2B2-F1
#
_entry.id   AF-A0A8J4T2B2-F1
#
_cell.length_a   1.000
_cell.length_b   1.000
_cell.length_c   1.000
_cell.angle_alpha   90.00
_cell.angle_beta   90.00
_cell.angle_gamma   90.00
#
_symmetry.space_group_name_H-M   'P 1'
#
loop_
_entity.id
_entity.type
_entity.pdbx_description
1 polymer ?
#
loop_
_entity_poly.entity_id
_entity_poly.type
_entity_poly.pdbx_seq_one_letter_code
_entity_poly.pdbx_strand_id
1 'polypeptide(L)'
;MTLNVDVGGKMASMEQCVPELADKETREKLALWDRSSEPTAPLTDRQTDSVLEIRCAAETLPVPAELPIEDLCVLSSRSLLSPFTAAVPASTEDVLLKGFQMLQLESDRIETSQQFFSWFSKLQTHMDQEEGAKYRTTRECLSCYQEQCDAILTDVNEALNHLDSLQKQYLFVSTKTGTLHEACEQLLKEQSELVDLAESIQQKLSYFNELENINTKLNSPTLSVNSEGFIPMLSKLDECIEYVSSH
;
A
#
# COMPACT_ATOMS: atom_id res chain seq x y z
N MET A 1 -41.74 46.13 20.75
CA MET A 1 -41.20 47.48 20.53
C MET A 1 -39.88 47.52 21.29
N THR A 2 -38.70 47.61 20.70
CA THR A 2 -38.26 48.23 19.45
C THR A 2 -37.03 47.48 18.94
N LEU A 3 -37.01 47.21 17.64
CA LEU A 3 -35.86 46.78 16.86
C LEU A 3 -34.89 47.96 16.73
N ASN A 4 -33.58 47.69 16.70
CA ASN A 4 -32.66 48.46 15.86
C ASN A 4 -31.47 47.57 15.45
N VAL A 5 -31.39 47.37 14.15
CA VAL A 5 -30.29 46.81 13.38
C VAL A 5 -29.30 47.94 13.15
N ASP A 6 -28.01 47.70 13.35
CA ASP A 6 -26.97 48.46 12.63
C ASP A 6 -25.87 47.51 12.15
N VAL A 7 -25.63 47.62 10.85
CA VAL A 7 -24.71 46.83 10.04
C VAL A 7 -23.43 47.65 9.92
N GLY A 8 -22.33 47.13 10.44
CA GLY A 8 -21.04 47.80 10.39
C GLY A 8 -19.90 46.79 10.28
N GLY A 9 -19.75 46.20 9.10
CA GLY A 9 -18.59 45.38 8.77
C GLY A 9 -17.30 46.22 8.79
N LYS A 10 -16.28 45.72 9.47
CA LYS A 10 -14.90 46.18 9.27
C LYS A 10 -13.98 44.98 9.36
N MET A 11 -13.57 44.48 8.20
CA MET A 11 -12.38 43.65 8.07
C MET A 11 -11.17 44.47 8.53
N ALA A 12 -10.38 43.92 9.44
CA ALA A 12 -9.02 44.35 9.69
C ALA A 12 -8.13 43.11 9.62
N SER A 13 -7.34 43.07 8.55
CA SER A 13 -6.39 42.03 8.19
C SER A 13 -5.46 41.68 9.34
N MET A 14 -5.45 40.41 9.74
CA MET A 14 -4.40 39.83 10.55
C MET A 14 -3.24 39.49 9.60
N GLU A 15 -2.37 40.46 9.32
CA GLU A 15 -1.11 40.20 8.64
C GLU A 15 -0.19 39.41 9.58
N GLN A 16 -0.07 38.13 9.27
CA GLN A 16 0.72 37.14 10.00
C GLN A 16 2.18 37.25 9.54
N CYS A 17 2.96 38.12 10.18
CA CYS A 17 4.41 38.20 10.01
C CYS A 17 5.10 37.08 10.81
N VAL A 18 5.16 35.84 10.27
CA VAL A 18 5.75 34.68 10.97
C VAL A 18 6.70 33.75 10.15
N PRO A 19 7.50 34.17 9.14
CA PRO A 19 8.57 33.28 8.65
C PRO A 19 9.94 33.52 9.31
N GLU A 20 10.28 34.76 9.69
CA GLU A 20 11.68 35.14 9.99
C GLU A 20 12.17 34.74 11.38
N LEU A 21 11.26 34.69 12.37
CA LEU A 21 11.60 34.30 13.75
C LEU A 21 11.89 32.81 13.88
N ALA A 22 11.19 31.97 13.09
CA ALA A 22 11.38 30.53 13.12
C ALA A 22 12.74 30.12 12.57
N ASP A 23 13.19 30.74 11.47
CA ASP A 23 14.49 30.43 10.85
C ASP A 23 15.68 30.87 11.74
N LYS A 24 15.53 31.98 12.46
CA LYS A 24 16.53 32.40 13.44
C LYS A 24 16.60 31.44 14.63
N GLU A 25 15.46 30.98 15.13
CA GLU A 25 15.40 30.02 16.24
C GLU A 25 15.93 28.64 15.85
N THR A 26 15.64 28.14 14.64
CA THR A 26 16.20 26.87 14.15
C THR A 26 17.71 26.98 13.96
N ARG A 27 18.20 28.11 13.43
CA ARG A 27 19.63 28.35 13.25
C ARG A 27 20.38 28.48 14.57
N GLU A 28 19.78 29.12 15.57
CA GLU A 28 20.33 29.17 16.93
C GLU A 28 20.34 27.77 17.58
N LYS A 29 19.29 26.96 17.40
CA LYS A 29 19.24 25.57 17.89
C LYS A 29 20.26 24.65 17.20
N LEU A 30 20.48 24.81 15.89
CA LEU A 30 21.51 24.09 15.15
C LEU A 30 22.92 24.51 15.58
N ALA A 31 23.13 25.79 15.89
CA ALA A 31 24.41 26.27 16.43
C ALA A 31 24.74 25.70 17.82
N LEU A 32 23.75 25.19 18.55
CA LEU A 32 23.95 24.48 19.82
C LEU A 32 24.37 23.02 19.64
N TRP A 33 24.15 22.43 18.45
CA TRP A 33 24.56 21.05 18.16
C TRP A 33 26.07 20.90 17.99
N ASP A 34 26.72 21.91 17.39
CA ASP A 34 28.16 21.90 17.05
C ASP A 34 29.07 22.47 18.16
N ARG A 35 28.54 22.78 19.35
CA ARG A 35 29.37 23.32 20.45
C ARG A 35 30.33 22.27 21.00
N SER A 36 31.59 22.65 21.16
CA SER A 36 32.65 21.82 21.76
C SER A 36 32.52 21.65 23.27
N SER A 37 31.68 22.46 23.93
CA SER A 37 31.32 22.32 25.35
C SER A 37 29.80 22.13 25.42
N GLU A 38 29.38 20.95 25.90
CA GLU A 38 27.97 20.52 26.03
C GLU A 38 27.17 20.48 24.71
N PRO A 39 27.53 19.60 23.75
CA PRO A 39 26.72 19.39 22.56
C PRO A 39 25.36 18.79 22.96
N THR A 40 24.29 19.24 22.30
CA THR A 40 22.92 18.73 22.55
C THR A 40 22.69 17.32 22.01
N ALA A 41 23.64 16.77 21.26
CA ALA A 41 23.65 15.39 20.77
C ALA A 41 25.07 14.79 20.88
N PRO A 42 25.57 14.51 22.10
CA PRO A 42 26.89 13.92 22.28
C PRO A 42 26.88 12.50 21.70
N LEU A 43 27.77 12.23 20.75
CA LEU A 43 28.00 10.89 20.26
C LEU A 43 28.68 10.06 21.36
N THR A 44 28.23 8.82 21.54
CA THR A 44 28.96 7.86 22.39
C THR A 44 30.28 7.47 21.72
N ASP A 45 31.28 7.05 22.50
CA ASP A 45 32.60 6.67 21.97
C ASP A 45 32.51 5.68 20.80
N ARG A 46 31.61 4.69 20.89
CA ARG A 46 31.37 3.72 19.81
C ARG A 46 30.80 4.34 18.52
N GLN A 47 29.97 5.37 18.65
CA GLN A 47 29.41 6.09 17.50
C GLN A 47 30.47 6.97 16.85
N THR A 48 31.31 7.63 17.64
CA THR A 48 32.45 8.41 17.17
C THR A 48 33.44 7.54 16.40
N ASP A 49 33.77 6.36 16.94
CA ASP A 49 34.64 5.39 16.27
C ASP A 49 34.03 4.90 14.95
N SER A 50 32.72 4.60 14.93
CA SER A 50 32.02 4.17 13.71
C SER A 50 32.01 5.27 12.64
N VAL A 51 31.80 6.54 13.02
CA VAL A 51 31.86 7.67 12.08
C VAL A 51 33.27 7.86 11.53
N LEU A 52 34.31 7.71 12.36
CA LEU A 52 35.71 7.78 11.92
C LEU A 52 36.06 6.63 10.97
N GLU A 53 35.58 5.41 11.24
CA GLU A 53 35.78 4.25 10.38
C GLU A 53 35.09 4.44 9.01
N ILE A 54 33.84 4.89 8.99
CA ILE A 54 33.10 5.19 7.76
C ILE A 54 33.80 6.29 6.96
N ARG A 55 34.26 7.36 7.63
CA ARG A 55 34.98 8.44 6.98
C ARG A 55 36.27 7.93 6.32
N CYS A 56 37.05 7.12 7.03
CA CYS A 56 38.28 6.54 6.49
C CYS A 56 38.00 5.60 5.30
N ALA A 57 36.90 4.84 5.36
CA ALA A 57 36.44 3.98 4.26
C ALA A 57 35.93 4.80 3.05
N ALA A 58 35.29 5.94 3.28
CA ALA A 58 34.82 6.85 2.23
C ALA A 58 35.98 7.57 1.52
N GLU A 59 37.04 7.91 2.25
CA GLU A 59 38.26 8.53 1.70
C GLU A 59 39.07 7.56 0.82
N THR A 60 38.82 6.25 0.90
CA THR A 60 39.58 5.20 0.19
C THR A 60 38.79 4.48 -0.91
N LEU A 61 37.54 4.88 -1.17
CA LEU A 61 36.71 4.20 -2.17
C LEU A 61 37.20 4.50 -3.60
N PRO A 62 37.66 3.50 -4.38
CA PRO A 62 37.98 3.71 -5.78
C PRO A 62 36.67 3.95 -6.56
N VAL A 63 36.70 4.90 -7.49
CA VAL A 63 35.54 5.23 -8.33
C VAL A 63 35.14 4.00 -9.17
N PRO A 64 33.84 3.63 -9.23
CA PRO A 64 33.37 2.49 -10.02
C PRO A 64 33.73 2.65 -11.50
N ALA A 65 34.26 1.58 -12.11
CA ALA A 65 34.83 1.60 -13.46
C ALA A 65 33.80 1.75 -14.61
N GLU A 66 32.50 1.73 -14.32
CA GLU A 66 31.41 1.64 -15.31
C GLU A 66 30.41 2.80 -15.20
N LEU A 67 30.91 4.00 -14.90
CA LEU A 67 30.16 5.23 -15.19
C LEU A 67 30.55 5.73 -16.59
N PRO A 68 29.65 6.33 -17.38
CA PRO A 68 30.01 6.96 -18.64
C PRO A 68 30.98 8.11 -18.36
N ILE A 69 32.26 7.88 -18.62
CA ILE A 69 33.34 8.84 -18.35
C ILE A 69 33.35 9.89 -19.45
N GLU A 70 32.52 10.92 -19.33
CA GLU A 70 32.80 12.19 -20.03
C GLU A 70 32.70 13.43 -19.12
N ASP A 71 32.21 13.33 -17.87
CA ASP A 71 32.01 14.54 -17.03
C ASP A 71 32.32 14.38 -15.52
N LEU A 72 33.15 13.40 -15.13
CA LEU A 72 33.30 13.01 -13.71
C LEU A 72 34.58 13.48 -12.98
N CYS A 73 35.45 14.29 -13.60
CA CYS A 73 36.60 14.88 -12.90
C CYS A 73 36.23 15.89 -11.80
N VAL A 74 34.95 16.19 -11.58
CA VAL A 74 34.51 17.26 -10.65
C VAL A 74 33.98 16.74 -9.31
N LEU A 75 33.67 15.45 -9.16
CA LEU A 75 32.93 14.98 -7.96
C LEU A 75 33.79 14.47 -6.80
N SER A 76 35.09 14.19 -6.99
CA SER A 76 35.99 13.82 -5.88
C SER A 76 36.69 15.01 -5.21
N SER A 77 36.45 16.23 -5.69
CA SER A 77 37.14 17.44 -5.21
C SER A 77 36.19 18.48 -4.62
N ARG A 78 35.14 18.06 -3.90
CA ARG A 78 34.40 18.95 -2.99
C ARG A 78 35.12 19.07 -1.64
N SER A 79 36.43 19.35 -1.70
CA SER A 79 37.00 20.33 -0.77
C SER A 79 36.47 21.70 -1.20
N LEU A 80 36.22 22.57 -0.23
CA LEU A 80 35.70 23.92 -0.38
C LEU A 80 36.66 24.85 -1.16
N LEU A 81 36.85 24.58 -2.44
CA LEU A 81 37.54 25.45 -3.37
C LEU A 81 36.58 25.74 -4.50
N SER A 82 35.88 26.86 -4.36
CA SER A 82 35.35 27.60 -5.51
C SER A 82 36.42 27.57 -6.61
N PRO A 83 36.09 27.17 -7.86
CA PRO A 83 37.03 27.21 -8.96
C PRO A 83 37.18 28.66 -9.42
N PHE A 84 37.70 29.52 -8.56
CA PHE A 84 38.47 30.68 -8.99
C PHE A 84 39.93 30.26 -9.09
N THR A 85 40.22 29.32 -10.00
CA THR A 85 41.53 29.34 -10.64
C THR A 85 41.53 30.54 -11.58
N ALA A 86 41.76 31.72 -11.02
CA ALA A 86 42.18 32.89 -11.78
C ALA A 86 43.59 32.60 -12.33
N ALA A 87 43.69 31.71 -13.32
CA ALA A 87 44.82 31.70 -14.21
C ALA A 87 44.84 33.09 -14.83
N VAL A 88 45.88 33.88 -14.53
CA VAL A 88 46.07 35.20 -15.13
C VAL A 88 46.03 35.00 -16.64
N PRO A 89 45.01 35.52 -17.34
CA PRO A 89 44.92 35.33 -18.77
C PRO A 89 46.11 36.04 -19.41
N ALA A 90 46.73 35.43 -20.42
CA ALA A 90 47.80 36.08 -21.19
C ALA A 90 47.35 37.43 -21.81
N SER A 91 46.03 37.60 -21.98
CA SER A 91 45.34 38.84 -22.32
C SER A 91 44.01 38.90 -21.57
N THR A 92 43.85 39.90 -20.69
CA THR A 92 42.57 40.18 -20.01
C THR A 92 41.48 40.62 -20.98
N GLU A 93 41.86 41.17 -22.13
CA GLU A 93 40.94 41.63 -23.17
C GLU A 93 40.22 40.47 -23.84
N ASP A 94 40.90 39.37 -24.15
CA ASP A 94 40.29 38.19 -24.80
C ASP A 94 39.28 37.48 -23.90
N VAL A 95 39.53 37.46 -22.58
CA VAL A 95 38.59 36.88 -21.61
C VAL A 95 37.35 37.73 -21.47
N LEU A 96 37.51 39.06 -21.47
CA LEU A 96 36.39 39.98 -21.48
C LEU A 96 35.61 39.86 -22.79
N LEU A 97 36.26 39.89 -23.95
CA LEU A 97 35.64 39.70 -25.27
C LEU A 97 34.85 38.39 -25.34
N LYS A 98 35.43 37.29 -24.84
CA LYS A 98 34.75 35.99 -24.81
C LYS A 98 33.54 35.99 -23.88
N GLY A 99 33.64 36.63 -22.72
CA GLY A 99 32.49 36.86 -21.84
C GLY A 99 31.40 37.67 -22.52
N PHE A 100 31.73 38.79 -23.15
CA PHE A 100 30.81 39.63 -23.91
C PHE A 100 30.15 38.87 -25.07
N GLN A 101 30.90 38.01 -25.76
CA GLN A 101 30.43 37.20 -26.88
C GLN A 101 29.51 36.06 -26.41
N MET A 102 29.83 35.39 -25.30
CA MET A 102 28.96 34.38 -24.67
C MET A 102 27.63 34.96 -24.20
N LEU A 103 27.64 36.23 -23.78
CA LEU A 103 26.44 36.95 -23.36
C LEU A 103 25.67 37.58 -24.54
N GLN A 104 26.15 37.41 -25.79
CA GLN A 104 25.62 38.06 -26.99
C GLN A 104 25.58 39.61 -26.91
N LEU A 105 26.53 40.22 -26.22
CA LEU A 105 26.58 41.66 -25.94
C LEU A 105 27.62 42.42 -26.79
N GLU A 106 28.17 41.78 -27.83
CA GLU A 106 29.28 42.28 -28.65
C GLU A 106 28.94 43.53 -29.49
N SER A 107 27.65 43.86 -29.63
CA SER A 107 27.18 44.93 -30.53
C SER A 107 27.00 46.31 -29.88
N ASP A 108 26.98 46.42 -28.55
CA ASP A 108 26.68 47.67 -27.85
C ASP A 108 27.96 48.35 -27.35
N ARG A 109 28.51 49.30 -28.13
CA ARG A 109 29.58 50.18 -27.63
C ARG A 109 29.03 51.04 -26.49
N ILE A 110 29.54 50.83 -25.27
CA ILE A 110 29.15 51.61 -24.10
C ILE A 110 29.86 52.96 -24.16
N GLU A 111 29.13 54.02 -24.51
CA GLU A 111 29.66 55.38 -24.65
C GLU A 111 29.25 56.27 -23.46
N THR A 112 28.18 55.92 -22.75
CA THR A 112 27.62 56.71 -21.62
C THR A 112 27.49 55.87 -20.34
N SER A 113 27.64 56.50 -19.16
CA SER A 113 27.48 55.83 -17.86
C SER A 113 26.10 55.19 -17.65
N GLN A 114 25.03 55.80 -18.17
CA GLN A 114 23.68 55.22 -18.13
C GLN A 114 23.58 53.92 -18.95
N GLN A 115 24.26 53.86 -20.10
CA GLN A 115 24.34 52.65 -20.90
C GLN A 115 25.08 51.55 -20.13
N PHE A 116 26.17 51.90 -19.44
CA PHE A 116 26.89 50.98 -18.56
C PHE A 116 26.00 50.40 -17.46
N PHE A 117 25.22 51.23 -16.73
CA PHE A 117 24.34 50.72 -15.67
C PHE A 117 23.22 49.82 -16.20
N SER A 118 22.63 50.16 -17.35
CA SER A 118 21.62 49.33 -17.99
C SER A 118 22.21 47.99 -18.48
N TRP A 119 23.43 48.02 -19.00
CA TRP A 119 24.20 46.85 -19.43
C TRP A 119 24.54 45.95 -18.23
N PHE A 120 25.07 46.53 -17.16
CA PHE A 120 25.44 45.81 -15.94
C PHE A 120 24.22 45.18 -15.28
N SER A 121 23.08 45.88 -15.28
CA SER A 121 21.81 45.33 -14.75
C SER A 121 21.35 44.12 -15.56
N LYS A 122 21.41 44.18 -16.91
CA LYS A 122 21.08 43.03 -17.77
C LYS A 122 22.02 41.85 -17.51
N LEU A 123 23.32 42.10 -17.45
CA LEU A 123 24.32 41.08 -17.15
C LEU A 123 24.05 40.41 -15.80
N GLN A 124 23.84 41.22 -14.75
CA GLN A 124 23.54 40.71 -13.42
C GLN A 124 22.26 39.85 -13.43
N THR A 125 21.19 40.31 -14.08
CA THR A 125 19.96 39.51 -14.20
C THR A 125 20.15 38.21 -14.98
N HIS A 126 21.00 38.18 -16.02
CA HIS A 126 21.29 36.97 -16.77
C HIS A 126 22.07 35.96 -15.91
N MET A 127 23.08 36.44 -15.17
CA MET A 127 23.85 35.60 -14.26
C MET A 127 22.98 35.04 -13.13
N ASP A 128 22.15 35.86 -12.50
CA ASP A 128 21.21 35.44 -11.45
C ASP A 128 20.20 34.41 -11.99
N GLN A 129 19.74 34.58 -13.24
CA GLN A 129 18.84 33.64 -13.89
C GLN A 129 19.51 32.31 -14.21
N GLU A 130 20.73 32.32 -14.75
CA GLU A 130 21.48 31.13 -15.11
C GLU A 130 21.89 30.31 -13.87
N GLU A 131 22.36 31.00 -12.82
CA GLU A 131 22.69 30.37 -11.54
C GLU A 131 21.43 29.77 -10.90
N GLY A 132 20.34 30.55 -10.84
CA GLY A 132 19.07 30.11 -10.26
C GLY A 132 18.33 29.04 -11.08
N ALA A 133 18.55 28.96 -12.40
CA ALA A 133 17.84 28.04 -13.28
C ALA A 133 18.11 26.58 -12.92
N LYS A 134 19.37 26.22 -12.65
CA LYS A 134 19.75 24.85 -12.28
C LYS A 134 19.01 24.38 -11.02
N TYR A 135 18.97 25.22 -9.98
CA TYR A 135 18.26 24.91 -8.75
C TYR A 135 16.74 24.81 -8.95
N ARG A 136 16.15 25.67 -9.78
CA ARG A 136 14.72 25.59 -10.12
C ARG A 136 14.38 24.29 -10.84
N THR A 137 15.14 23.91 -11.86
CA THR A 137 14.92 22.65 -12.59
C THR A 137 15.07 21.44 -11.68
N THR A 138 16.09 21.40 -10.81
CA THR A 138 16.24 20.30 -9.85
C THR A 138 15.05 20.26 -8.87
N ARG A 139 14.61 21.40 -8.36
CA ARG A 139 13.45 21.47 -7.46
C ARG A 139 12.16 21.00 -8.13
N GLU A 140 11.92 21.40 -9.38
CA GLU A 140 10.76 20.97 -10.16
C GLU A 140 10.78 19.46 -10.40
N CYS A 141 11.95 18.90 -10.73
CA CYS A 141 12.13 17.45 -10.87
C CYS A 141 11.84 16.70 -9.56
N LEU A 142 12.35 17.19 -8.42
CA LEU A 142 12.07 16.61 -7.11
C LEU A 142 10.58 16.71 -6.73
N SER A 143 9.94 17.83 -7.03
CA SER A 143 8.49 18.01 -6.82
C SER A 143 7.69 17.00 -7.64
N CYS A 144 8.05 16.82 -8.91
CA CYS A 144 7.39 15.85 -9.78
C CYS A 144 7.60 14.41 -9.27
N TYR A 145 8.79 14.08 -8.76
CA TYR A 145 9.03 12.77 -8.16
C TYR A 145 8.22 12.56 -6.88
N GLN A 146 8.11 13.60 -6.04
CA GLN A 146 7.27 13.57 -4.85
C GLN A 146 5.80 13.30 -5.21
N GLU A 147 5.26 14.05 -6.16
CA GLU A 147 3.87 13.88 -6.64
C GLU A 147 3.63 12.46 -7.19
N GLN A 148 4.61 11.89 -7.90
CA GLN A 148 4.55 10.51 -8.37
C GLN A 148 4.56 9.51 -7.21
N CYS A 149 5.40 9.71 -6.19
CA CYS A 149 5.40 8.88 -4.99
C CYS A 149 4.05 8.95 -4.26
N ASP A 150 3.47 10.13 -4.13
CA ASP A 150 2.16 10.33 -3.50
C ASP A 150 1.03 9.66 -4.30
N ALA A 151 1.08 9.71 -5.62
CA ALA A 151 0.15 9.00 -6.50
C ALA A 151 0.27 7.48 -6.33
N ILE A 152 1.49 6.93 -6.38
CA ILE A 152 1.74 5.50 -6.16
C ILE A 152 1.27 5.06 -4.77
N LEU A 153 1.54 5.87 -3.74
CA LEU A 153 1.11 5.57 -2.38
C LEU A 153 -0.43 5.56 -2.27
N THR A 154 -1.10 6.45 -3.00
CA THR A 154 -2.56 6.49 -3.08
C THR A 154 -3.10 5.22 -3.76
N ASP A 155 -2.53 4.85 -4.91
CA ASP A 155 -2.92 3.64 -5.66
C ASP A 155 -2.70 2.36 -4.84
N VAL A 156 -1.57 2.26 -4.11
CA VAL A 156 -1.29 1.12 -3.23
C VAL A 156 -2.31 1.04 -2.10
N ASN A 157 -2.68 2.16 -1.48
CA ASN A 157 -3.71 2.17 -0.44
C ASN A 157 -5.09 1.78 -0.99
N GLU A 158 -5.44 2.23 -2.18
CA GLU A 158 -6.68 1.83 -2.84
C GLU A 158 -6.69 0.32 -3.14
N ALA A 159 -5.59 -0.22 -3.66
CA ALA A 159 -5.43 -1.65 -3.91
C ALA A 159 -5.54 -2.48 -2.61
N LEU A 160 -4.95 -2.01 -1.50
CA LEU A 160 -5.08 -2.66 -0.19
C LEU A 160 -6.53 -2.64 0.31
N ASN A 161 -7.25 -1.53 0.12
CA ASN A 161 -8.68 -1.45 0.47
C ASN A 161 -9.53 -2.41 -0.37
N HIS A 162 -9.23 -2.55 -1.67
CA HIS A 162 -9.90 -3.53 -2.52
C HIS A 162 -9.62 -4.96 -2.08
N LEU A 163 -8.38 -5.27 -1.68
CA LEU A 163 -8.03 -6.61 -1.18
C LEU A 163 -8.72 -6.93 0.14
N ASP A 164 -8.80 -5.99 1.08
CA ASP A 164 -9.54 -6.13 2.34
C ASP A 164 -11.05 -6.35 2.08
N SER A 165 -11.64 -5.58 1.17
CA SER A 165 -13.03 -5.77 0.76
C SER A 165 -13.26 -7.17 0.16
N LEU A 166 -12.37 -7.61 -0.73
CA LEU A 166 -12.44 -8.94 -1.34
C LEU A 166 -12.32 -10.05 -0.29
N GLN A 167 -11.40 -9.91 0.68
CA GLN A 167 -11.25 -10.85 1.78
C GLN A 167 -12.54 -10.94 2.61
N LYS A 168 -13.15 -9.81 2.95
CA LYS A 168 -14.42 -9.75 3.69
C LYS A 168 -15.55 -10.45 2.91
N GLN A 169 -15.65 -10.20 1.61
CA GLN A 169 -16.64 -10.86 0.76
C GLN A 169 -16.39 -12.37 0.64
N TYR A 170 -15.13 -12.78 0.48
CA TYR A 170 -14.76 -14.19 0.43
C TYR A 170 -15.13 -14.90 1.74
N LEU A 171 -14.80 -14.30 2.90
CA LEU A 171 -15.19 -14.86 4.20
C LEU A 171 -16.70 -14.95 4.34
N PHE A 172 -17.44 -13.92 3.94
CA PHE A 172 -18.90 -13.93 3.96
C PHE A 172 -19.50 -15.07 3.12
N VAL A 173 -19.01 -15.24 1.89
CA VAL A 173 -19.46 -16.32 0.99
C VAL A 173 -19.04 -17.69 1.51
N SER A 174 -17.83 -17.82 2.04
CA SER A 174 -17.30 -19.05 2.62
C SER A 174 -18.11 -19.47 3.84
N THR A 175 -18.36 -18.56 4.79
CA THR A 175 -19.19 -18.83 5.95
C THR A 175 -20.62 -19.20 5.55
N LYS A 176 -21.25 -18.45 4.63
CA LYS A 176 -22.60 -18.78 4.18
C LYS A 176 -22.67 -20.14 3.49
N THR A 177 -21.74 -20.41 2.58
CA THR A 177 -21.66 -21.71 1.87
C THR A 177 -21.38 -22.84 2.85
N GLY A 178 -20.50 -22.63 3.85
CA GLY A 178 -20.22 -23.59 4.91
C GLY A 178 -21.47 -23.92 5.73
N THR A 179 -22.21 -22.90 6.18
CA THR A 179 -23.47 -23.10 6.92
C THR A 179 -24.54 -23.80 6.09
N LEU A 180 -24.64 -23.48 4.79
CA LEU A 180 -25.57 -24.13 3.88
C LEU A 180 -25.19 -25.59 3.67
N HIS A 181 -23.91 -25.87 3.45
CA HIS A 181 -23.41 -27.22 3.27
C HIS A 181 -23.66 -28.08 4.51
N GLU A 182 -23.38 -27.55 5.71
CA GLU A 182 -23.67 -28.24 6.97
C GLU A 182 -25.16 -28.55 7.15
N ALA A 183 -26.03 -27.59 6.80
CA ALA A 183 -27.48 -27.82 6.82
C ALA A 183 -27.92 -28.88 5.80
N CYS A 184 -27.34 -28.91 4.60
CA CYS A 184 -27.60 -29.94 3.60
C CYS A 184 -27.15 -31.34 4.06
N GLU A 185 -25.96 -31.45 4.65
CA GLU A 185 -25.45 -32.71 5.19
C GLU A 185 -26.33 -33.23 6.33
N GLN A 186 -26.75 -32.33 7.23
CA GLN A 186 -27.67 -32.69 8.32
C GLN A 186 -29.02 -33.18 7.79
N LEU A 187 -29.58 -32.51 6.78
CA LEU A 187 -30.83 -32.95 6.13
C LEU A 187 -30.69 -34.30 5.42
N LEU A 188 -29.56 -34.56 4.76
CA LEU A 188 -29.28 -35.85 4.13
C LEU A 188 -29.18 -36.97 5.17
N LYS A 189 -28.53 -36.70 6.31
CA LYS A 189 -28.46 -37.64 7.42
C LYS A 189 -29.84 -37.95 7.98
N GLU A 190 -30.64 -36.94 8.28
CA GLU A 190 -32.02 -37.11 8.78
C GLU A 190 -32.90 -37.86 7.79
N GLN A 191 -32.75 -37.60 6.49
CA GLN A 191 -33.45 -38.35 5.45
C GLN A 191 -33.04 -39.83 5.46
N SER A 192 -31.75 -40.15 5.56
CA SER A 192 -31.27 -41.54 5.63
C SER A 192 -31.84 -42.24 6.85
N GLU A 193 -31.75 -41.62 8.03
CA GLU A 193 -32.29 -42.18 9.28
C GLU A 193 -33.80 -42.42 9.20
N LEU A 194 -34.54 -41.52 8.54
CA LEU A 194 -35.98 -41.66 8.35
C LEU A 194 -36.33 -42.79 7.37
N VAL A 195 -35.55 -42.97 6.31
CA VAL A 195 -35.71 -44.10 5.37
C VAL A 195 -35.43 -45.42 6.10
N ASP A 196 -34.33 -45.52 6.83
CA ASP A 196 -33.98 -46.72 7.61
C ASP A 196 -35.09 -47.08 8.62
N LEU A 197 -35.66 -46.07 9.29
CA LEU A 197 -36.78 -46.26 10.19
C LEU A 197 -38.05 -46.73 9.46
N ALA A 198 -38.36 -46.14 8.29
CA ALA A 198 -39.51 -46.54 7.49
C ALA A 198 -39.37 -47.98 6.98
N GLU A 199 -38.18 -48.38 6.53
CA GLU A 199 -37.89 -49.76 6.13
C GLU A 199 -38.01 -50.73 7.32
N SER A 200 -37.50 -50.35 8.49
CA SER A 200 -37.66 -51.13 9.71
C SER A 200 -39.14 -51.33 10.05
N ILE A 201 -39.94 -50.26 10.04
CA ILE A 201 -41.39 -50.34 10.27
C ILE A 201 -42.05 -51.24 9.23
N GLN A 202 -41.74 -51.08 7.95
CA GLN A 202 -42.29 -51.89 6.86
C GLN A 202 -41.94 -53.37 7.02
N GLN A 203 -40.72 -53.69 7.44
CA GLN A 203 -40.30 -55.06 7.73
C GLN A 203 -41.12 -55.64 8.88
N LYS A 204 -41.30 -54.91 9.98
CA LYS A 204 -42.15 -55.36 11.10
C LYS A 204 -43.60 -55.58 10.66
N LEU A 205 -44.15 -54.65 9.90
CA LEU A 205 -45.54 -54.70 9.41
C LEU A 205 -45.75 -55.84 8.40
N SER A 206 -44.70 -56.25 7.67
CA SER A 206 -44.78 -57.36 6.73
C SER A 206 -45.18 -58.68 7.41
N TYR A 207 -44.66 -58.97 8.61
CA TYR A 207 -45.04 -60.15 9.39
C TYR A 207 -46.51 -60.12 9.80
N PHE A 208 -47.05 -58.95 10.19
CA PHE A 208 -48.46 -58.80 10.55
C PHE A 208 -49.38 -58.95 9.32
N ASN A 209 -49.02 -58.34 8.19
CA ASN A 209 -49.77 -58.46 6.94
C ASN A 209 -49.77 -59.91 6.41
N GLU A 210 -48.65 -60.62 6.51
CA GLU A 210 -48.56 -62.03 6.13
C GLU A 210 -49.42 -62.90 7.04
N LEU A 211 -49.41 -62.66 8.36
CA LEU A 211 -50.29 -63.36 9.29
C LEU A 211 -51.77 -63.14 8.96
N GLU A 212 -52.17 -61.91 8.65
CA GLU A 212 -53.54 -61.58 8.23
C GLU A 212 -53.89 -62.27 6.89
N ASN A 213 -52.99 -62.27 5.92
CA ASN A 213 -53.16 -62.94 4.63
C ASN A 213 -53.33 -64.47 4.81
N ILE A 214 -52.47 -65.10 5.60
CA ILE A 214 -52.57 -66.53 5.91
C ILE A 214 -53.89 -66.83 6.63
N ASN A 215 -54.30 -66.00 7.59
CA ASN A 215 -55.58 -66.14 8.27
C ASN A 215 -56.77 -66.06 7.30
N THR A 216 -56.76 -65.13 6.33
CA THR A 216 -57.82 -65.06 5.30
C THR A 216 -57.86 -66.30 4.40
N LYS A 217 -56.69 -66.83 4.03
CA LYS A 217 -56.57 -68.04 3.21
C LYS A 217 -57.02 -69.28 3.95
N LEU A 218 -56.65 -69.43 5.23
CA LEU A 218 -57.07 -70.55 6.07
C LEU A 218 -58.58 -70.59 6.29
N ASN A 219 -59.21 -69.42 6.41
CA ASN A 219 -60.67 -69.30 6.54
C ASN A 219 -61.42 -69.38 5.19
N SER A 220 -60.71 -69.51 4.06
CA SER A 220 -61.34 -69.65 2.75
C SER A 220 -61.97 -71.04 2.59
N PRO A 221 -63.25 -71.14 2.20
CA PRO A 221 -63.91 -72.43 1.90
C PRO A 221 -63.27 -73.20 0.74
N THR A 222 -62.39 -72.55 -0.04
CA THR A 222 -61.72 -73.11 -1.22
C THR A 222 -60.30 -73.61 -0.92
N LEU A 223 -59.84 -73.54 0.34
CA LEU A 223 -58.52 -74.01 0.73
C LEU A 223 -58.41 -75.54 0.58
N SER A 224 -57.45 -75.99 -0.22
CA SER A 224 -57.11 -77.41 -0.37
C SER A 224 -55.81 -77.72 0.37
N VAL A 225 -55.89 -78.56 1.39
CA VAL A 225 -54.72 -79.05 2.17
C VAL A 225 -53.77 -79.93 1.36
N ASN A 226 -54.22 -80.49 0.23
CA ASN A 226 -53.36 -81.22 -0.71
C ASN A 226 -52.67 -80.30 -1.73
N SER A 227 -52.87 -78.97 -1.65
CA SER A 227 -52.18 -78.03 -2.54
C SER A 227 -50.69 -77.90 -2.17
N GLU A 228 -49.85 -77.77 -3.19
CA GLU A 228 -48.39 -77.69 -3.05
C GLU A 228 -47.93 -76.47 -2.22
N GLY A 229 -48.79 -75.45 -2.08
CA GLY A 229 -48.52 -74.23 -1.32
C GLY A 229 -48.93 -74.27 0.17
N PHE A 230 -49.58 -75.34 0.65
CA PHE A 230 -50.08 -75.40 2.03
C PHE A 230 -48.95 -75.52 3.08
N ILE A 231 -47.95 -76.37 2.83
CA ILE A 231 -46.79 -76.54 3.74
C ILE A 231 -45.94 -75.26 3.81
N PRO A 232 -45.57 -74.59 2.70
CA PRO A 232 -44.90 -73.29 2.74
C PRO A 232 -45.68 -72.21 3.51
N MET A 233 -47.02 -72.23 3.42
CA MET A 233 -47.87 -71.30 4.16
C MET A 233 -47.79 -71.51 5.68
N LEU A 234 -47.80 -72.77 6.14
CA LEU A 234 -47.63 -73.08 7.57
C LEU A 234 -46.22 -72.75 8.07
N SER A 235 -45.19 -73.03 7.29
CA SER A 235 -43.81 -72.64 7.64
C SER A 235 -43.66 -71.14 7.82
N LYS A 236 -44.33 -70.34 6.97
CA LYS A 236 -44.31 -68.88 7.05
C LYS A 236 -45.15 -68.35 8.22
N LEU A 237 -46.20 -69.06 8.61
CA LEU A 237 -46.99 -68.78 9.81
C LEU A 237 -46.16 -69.03 11.09
N ASP A 238 -45.43 -70.14 11.15
CA ASP A 238 -44.53 -70.43 12.27
C ASP A 238 -43.45 -69.35 12.41
N GLU A 239 -42.83 -68.89 11.31
CA GLU A 239 -41.90 -67.75 11.33
C GLU A 239 -42.55 -66.45 11.86
N CYS A 240 -43.79 -66.16 11.46
CA CYS A 240 -44.50 -64.98 11.94
C CYS A 240 -44.83 -65.08 13.45
N ILE A 241 -45.20 -66.26 13.93
CA ILE A 241 -45.49 -66.51 15.35
C ILE A 241 -44.21 -66.42 16.19
N GLU A 242 -43.10 -66.99 15.70
CA GLU A 242 -41.79 -66.87 16.34
C GLU A 242 -41.37 -65.40 16.47
N TYR A 243 -41.56 -64.62 15.39
CA TYR A 243 -41.31 -63.17 15.42
C TYR A 243 -42.15 -62.44 16.49
N VAL A 244 -43.47 -62.66 16.52
CA VAL A 244 -44.38 -62.04 17.51
C VAL A 244 -44.10 -62.51 18.94
N SER A 245 -43.58 -63.73 19.12
CA SER A 245 -43.24 -64.25 20.46
C SER A 245 -41.92 -63.70 21.01
N SER A 246 -41.04 -63.19 20.14
CA SER A 246 -39.69 -62.72 20.48
C SER A 246 -39.56 -61.20 20.61
N HIS A 247 -40.56 -60.43 20.16
CA HIS A 247 -40.60 -58.96 20.17
C HIS A 247 -41.83 -58.44 20.90
#